data_AF-A0A925KQ56-F1
#
_entry.id   AF-A0A925KQ56-F1
#
_cell.length_a   1.000
_cell.length_b   1.000
_cell.length_c   1.000
_cell.angle_alpha   90.00
_cell.angle_beta   90.00
_cell.angle_gamma   90.00
#
_symmetry.space_group_name_H-M   'P 1'
#
loop_
_entity.id
_entity.type
_entity.pdbx_description
1 polymer ?
#
loop_
_entity_poly.entity_id
_entity_poly.type
_entity_poly.pdbx_seq_one_letter_code
_entity_poly.pdbx_strand_id
1 'polypeptide(L)'
;MALDIEIDFGNTKTGESIPLYLNDHSFIMKVANDDESRFPLLIRLLHNYFGEGEVYLIELDDLKSEIAEMEKRLSDSEFDKTREFLRSFSELVQGAINQRKTIKATGD
;
A
#
# COMPACT_ATOMS: atom_id res chain seq x y z
N MET A 1 -16.63 3.97 1.89
CA MET A 1 -15.87 4.06 0.62
C MET A 1 -14.46 3.59 0.94
N ALA A 2 -13.91 2.73 0.09
CA ALA A 2 -12.58 2.13 0.26
C ALA A 2 -11.74 2.50 -0.96
N LEU A 3 -10.45 2.73 -0.74
CA LEU A 3 -9.44 2.75 -1.79
C LEU A 3 -9.03 1.29 -2.03
N ASP A 4 -9.10 0.80 -3.27
CA ASP A 4 -8.62 -0.54 -3.59
C ASP A 4 -7.14 -0.48 -4.01
N ILE A 5 -6.33 -1.40 -3.48
CA ILE A 5 -4.95 -1.59 -3.88
C ILE A 5 -4.84 -2.93 -4.57
N GLU A 6 -4.34 -2.94 -5.79
CA GLU A 6 -4.34 -4.11 -6.67
C GLU A 6 -3.03 -4.27 -7.43
N ILE A 7 -2.78 -5.52 -7.86
CA ILE A 7 -1.75 -5.79 -8.86
C ILE A 7 -2.30 -5.40 -10.23
N ASP A 8 -1.59 -4.54 -10.95
CA ASP A 8 -1.98 -4.18 -12.31
C ASP A 8 -1.57 -5.28 -13.31
N PHE A 9 -2.57 -5.96 -13.86
CA PHE A 9 -2.39 -6.95 -14.93
C PHE A 9 -2.50 -6.34 -16.33
N GLY A 10 -2.82 -5.05 -16.46
CA GLY A 10 -3.17 -4.37 -17.70
C GLY A 10 -4.62 -4.63 -18.12
N ASN A 11 -4.88 -4.66 -19.44
CA ASN A 11 -6.23 -4.80 -20.02
C ASN A 11 -6.92 -6.18 -19.81
N THR A 12 -6.38 -7.05 -18.97
CA THR A 12 -6.89 -8.42 -18.76
C THR A 12 -7.01 -8.73 -17.27
N LYS A 13 -8.22 -8.51 -16.73
CA LYS A 13 -8.69 -8.76 -15.35
C LYS A 13 -7.98 -7.95 -14.26
N THR A 14 -8.76 -7.36 -13.36
CA THR A 14 -8.28 -6.87 -12.07
C THR A 14 -7.61 -8.01 -11.32
N GLY A 15 -6.46 -7.71 -10.74
CA GLY A 15 -5.66 -8.67 -9.98
C GLY A 15 -6.29 -9.06 -8.65
N GLU A 16 -5.51 -9.76 -7.83
CA GLU A 16 -5.75 -9.74 -6.39
C GLU A 16 -5.81 -8.28 -5.93
N SER A 17 -6.81 -7.94 -5.11
CA SER A 17 -6.98 -6.60 -4.55
C SER A 17 -7.26 -6.68 -3.07
N ILE A 18 -6.86 -5.63 -2.35
CA ILE A 18 -7.15 -5.44 -0.93
C ILE A 18 -7.79 -4.06 -0.72
N PRO A 19 -8.83 -3.96 0.12
CA PRO A 19 -9.44 -2.68 0.43
C PRO A 19 -8.64 -1.96 1.53
N LEU A 20 -8.36 -0.67 1.31
CA LEU A 20 -7.89 0.27 2.32
C LEU A 20 -9.05 1.20 2.71
N TYR A 21 -9.45 1.14 3.98
CA TYR A 21 -10.49 2.03 4.50
C TYR A 21 -9.92 3.38 4.95
N LEU A 22 -10.76 4.42 4.95
CA LEU A 22 -10.35 5.81 5.20
C LEU A 22 -9.65 6.00 6.54
N ASN A 23 -10.07 5.25 7.57
CA ASN A 23 -9.43 5.32 8.88
C ASN A 23 -8.00 4.76 8.83
N ASP A 24 -7.81 3.58 8.22
CA ASP A 24 -6.49 2.96 8.07
C ASP A 24 -5.58 3.83 7.21
N HIS A 25 -6.10 4.38 6.10
CA HIS A 25 -5.39 5.34 5.27
C HIS A 25 -4.92 6.56 6.06
N SER A 26 -5.81 7.17 6.84
CA SER A 26 -5.49 8.35 7.64
C SER A 26 -4.37 8.07 8.65
N PHE A 27 -4.36 6.89 9.27
CA PHE A 27 -3.30 6.49 10.19
C PHE A 27 -1.96 6.28 9.47
N ILE A 28 -1.98 5.51 8.39
CA ILE A 28 -0.76 5.23 7.59
C ILE A 28 -0.18 6.55 7.07
N MET A 29 -1.00 7.42 6.49
CA MET A 29 -0.54 8.70 5.97
C MET A 29 -0.06 9.64 7.06
N LYS A 30 -0.67 9.65 8.25
CA LYS A 30 -0.16 10.44 9.37
C LYS A 30 1.26 10.01 9.73
N VAL A 31 1.49 8.71 9.94
CA VAL A 31 2.80 8.19 10.31
C VAL A 31 3.82 8.36 9.17
N ALA A 32 3.39 8.17 7.92
CA ALA A 32 4.25 8.33 6.76
C ALA A 32 4.72 9.79 6.58
N ASN A 33 3.80 10.76 6.73
CA ASN A 33 4.12 12.19 6.63
C ASN A 33 5.00 12.70 7.78
N ASP A 34 4.96 12.07 8.95
CA ASP A 34 5.86 12.42 10.06
C ASP A 34 7.34 12.03 9.78
N ASP A 35 7.59 11.14 8.80
CA ASP A 35 8.93 10.73 8.34
C ASP A 35 8.94 10.48 6.82
N GLU A 36 8.66 11.53 6.03
CA GLU A 36 8.51 11.43 4.57
C GLU A 36 9.71 10.78 3.87
N SER A 37 10.92 11.02 4.40
CA SER A 37 12.17 10.45 3.86
C SER A 37 12.23 8.92 3.93
N ARG A 38 11.48 8.32 4.87
CA ARG A 38 11.41 6.89 5.11
C ARG A 38 10.32 6.21 4.30
N PHE A 39 9.25 6.93 3.96
CA PHE A 39 8.05 6.38 3.34
C PHE A 39 7.65 7.03 2.00
N PRO A 40 8.59 7.36 1.10
CA PRO A 40 8.27 8.09 -0.12
C PRO A 40 7.33 7.33 -1.06
N LEU A 41 7.44 5.99 -1.16
CA LEU A 41 6.60 5.20 -2.08
C LEU A 41 5.19 4.99 -1.52
N LEU A 42 5.05 4.74 -0.22
CA LEU A 42 3.75 4.70 0.46
C LEU A 42 3.02 6.03 0.31
N ILE A 43 3.71 7.16 0.55
CA ILE A 43 3.11 8.49 0.36
C ILE A 43 2.68 8.67 -1.09
N ARG A 44 3.53 8.33 -2.06
CA ARG A 44 3.20 8.50 -3.48
C ARG A 44 2.01 7.65 -3.91
N LEU A 45 1.94 6.40 -3.47
CA LEU A 45 0.84 5.48 -3.79
C LEU A 45 -0.47 5.95 -3.16
N LEU A 46 -0.43 6.46 -1.94
CA LEU A 46 -1.60 6.78 -1.13
C LEU A 46 -1.92 8.29 -1.05
N HIS A 47 -1.20 9.13 -1.80
CA HIS A 47 -1.27 10.60 -1.72
C HIS A 47 -2.70 11.13 -1.91
N ASN A 48 -3.48 10.49 -2.78
CA ASN A 48 -4.87 10.82 -2.99
C ASN A 48 -5.75 9.57 -2.77
N TYR A 49 -6.48 9.54 -1.66
CA TYR A 49 -7.37 8.44 -1.29
C TYR A 49 -8.48 8.18 -2.33
N PHE A 50 -8.86 9.20 -3.11
CA PHE A 50 -9.84 9.08 -4.20
C PHE A 50 -9.17 9.22 -5.59
N GLY A 51 -7.85 9.12 -5.64
CA GLY A 51 -7.08 9.27 -6.87
C GLY A 51 -6.45 7.96 -7.29
N GLU A 52 -5.65 8.05 -8.34
CA GLU A 52 -4.82 6.95 -8.79
C GLU A 52 -3.38 7.13 -8.30
N GLY A 53 -2.80 6.05 -7.76
CA GLY A 53 -1.38 5.95 -7.43
C GLY A 53 -0.78 4.70 -8.05
N GLU A 54 0.50 4.74 -8.40
CA GLU A 54 1.18 3.59 -9.00
C GLU A 54 2.62 3.45 -8.47
N VAL A 55 3.06 2.19 -8.28
CA VAL A 55 4.45 1.83 -7.98
C VAL A 55 4.93 0.79 -8.98
N TYR A 56 6.06 1.09 -9.63
CA TYR A 56 6.59 0.26 -10.70
C TYR A 56 7.37 -0.93 -10.16
N LEU A 57 7.53 -1.97 -10.98
CA LEU A 57 8.25 -3.21 -10.62
C LEU A 57 9.62 -2.95 -9.97
N ILE A 58 10.37 -1.97 -10.46
CA ILE A 58 11.71 -1.63 -9.97
C ILE A 58 11.71 -1.04 -8.55
N GLU A 59 10.56 -0.58 -8.06
CA GLU A 59 10.39 0.07 -6.76
C GLU A 59 9.71 -0.86 -5.74
N LEU A 60 9.29 -2.07 -6.15
CA LEU A 60 8.50 -2.94 -5.27
C LEU A 60 9.27 -3.49 -4.06
N ASP A 61 10.58 -3.74 -4.20
CA ASP A 61 11.43 -4.15 -3.07
C ASP A 61 11.59 -3.03 -2.03
N ASP A 62 11.68 -1.78 -2.50
CA ASP A 62 11.71 -0.59 -1.64
C ASP A 62 10.36 -0.40 -0.96
N LEU A 63 9.25 -0.48 -1.71
CA LEU A 63 7.89 -0.41 -1.16
C LEU A 63 7.65 -1.49 -0.11
N LYS A 64 8.08 -2.73 -0.37
CA LYS A 64 7.98 -3.82 0.60
C LYS A 64 8.76 -3.50 1.88
N SER A 65 9.92 -2.88 1.76
CA SER A 65 10.74 -2.44 2.90
C SER A 65 10.04 -1.33 3.69
N GLU A 66 9.40 -0.38 3.00
CA GLU A 66 8.58 0.68 3.63
C GLU A 66 7.38 0.08 4.40
N ILE A 67 6.67 -0.88 3.83
CA ILE A 67 5.55 -1.57 4.49
C ILE A 67 6.03 -2.29 5.76
N ALA A 68 7.14 -3.03 5.68
CA ALA A 68 7.69 -3.74 6.83
C ALA A 68 8.12 -2.78 7.95
N GLU A 69 8.65 -1.60 7.60
CA GLU A 69 8.99 -0.57 8.57
C GLU A 69 7.74 0.09 9.17
N MET A 70 6.70 0.32 8.37
CA MET A 70 5.40 0.81 8.83
C MET A 70 4.74 -0.17 9.81
N GLU A 71 4.78 -1.47 9.53
CA GLU A 71 4.30 -2.53 10.44
C GLU A 71 5.00 -2.49 11.79
N LYS A 72 6.32 -2.27 11.82
CA LYS A 72 7.07 -2.13 13.09
C LYS A 72 6.67 -0.87 13.84
N ARG A 73 6.47 0.26 13.15
CA ARG A 73 6.05 1.50 13.83
C ARG A 73 4.65 1.42 14.41
N LEU A 74 3.78 0.64 13.77
CA LEU A 74 2.40 0.44 14.20
C LEU A 74 2.23 -0.80 15.09
N SER A 75 3.30 -1.55 15.39
CA SER A 75 3.23 -2.78 16.20
C SER A 75 2.72 -2.54 17.62
N ASP A 76 2.94 -1.33 18.13
CA ASP A 76 2.59 -0.92 19.50
C ASP A 76 1.24 -0.17 19.55
N SER A 77 0.54 -0.07 18.42
CA SER A 77 -0.75 0.63 18.31
C SER A 77 -1.94 -0.31 18.50
N GLU A 78 -3.03 0.18 19.08
CA GLU A 78 -4.29 -0.57 19.31
C GLU A 78 -5.08 -0.88 18.00
N PHE A 79 -4.50 -0.65 16.82
CA PHE A 79 -5.18 -0.73 15.53
C PHE A 79 -4.93 -2.07 14.81
N ASP A 80 -5.58 -3.13 15.29
CA ASP A 80 -5.46 -4.48 14.71
C ASP A 80 -5.79 -4.53 13.20
N LYS A 81 -6.76 -3.72 12.75
CA LYS A 81 -7.18 -3.67 11.34
C LYS A 81 -6.13 -3.07 10.41
N THR A 82 -5.45 -2.00 10.84
CA THR A 82 -4.39 -1.38 10.04
C THR A 82 -3.21 -2.34 9.87
N ARG A 83 -2.92 -3.15 10.89
CA ARG A 83 -1.88 -4.20 10.81
C ARG A 83 -2.28 -5.34 9.88
N GLU A 84 -3.54 -5.77 9.94
CA GLU A 84 -4.08 -6.78 9.00
C GLU A 84 -3.99 -6.30 7.55
N PHE A 85 -4.34 -5.03 7.31
CA PHE A 85 -4.15 -4.40 6.01
C PHE A 85 -2.68 -4.41 5.58
N LEU A 86 -1.74 -3.95 6.42
CA LEU A 86 -0.32 -3.89 6.05
C LEU A 86 0.27 -5.27 5.75
N ARG A 87 -0.16 -6.31 6.47
CA ARG A 87 0.24 -7.68 6.19
C ARG A 87 -0.28 -8.14 4.82
N SER A 88 -1.57 -7.94 4.57
CA SER A 88 -2.19 -8.28 3.29
C SER A 88 -1.56 -7.50 2.14
N PHE A 89 -1.17 -6.25 2.40
CA PHE A 89 -0.48 -5.41 1.43
C PHE A 89 0.94 -5.89 1.13
N SER A 90 1.69 -6.31 2.15
CA SER A 90 3.01 -6.94 1.98
C SER A 90 2.93 -8.22 1.15
N GLU A 91 1.91 -9.06 1.37
CA GLU A 91 1.64 -10.27 0.58
C GLU A 91 1.31 -9.93 -0.88
N LEU A 92 0.47 -8.91 -1.10
CA LEU A 92 0.12 -8.43 -2.43
C LEU A 92 1.34 -7.92 -3.21
N VAL A 93 2.22 -7.13 -2.56
CA VAL A 93 3.48 -6.64 -3.15
C VAL A 93 4.39 -7.82 -3.51
N GLN A 94 4.49 -8.83 -2.65
CA GLN A 94 5.24 -10.04 -2.97
C GLN A 94 4.65 -10.78 -4.18
N GLY A 95 3.32 -10.82 -4.29
CA GLY A 95 2.60 -11.33 -5.46
C GLY A 95 2.98 -10.58 -6.74
N ALA A 96 3.02 -9.25 -6.69
CA ALA A 96 3.42 -8.40 -7.83
C ALA A 96 4.88 -8.63 -8.24
N ILE A 97 5.81 -8.75 -7.27
CA ILE A 97 7.22 -9.06 -7.52
C ILE A 97 7.36 -10.40 -8.24
N ASN A 98 6.72 -11.45 -7.72
CA ASN A 98 6.77 -12.79 -8.30
C ASN A 98 6.22 -12.84 -9.74
N GLN A 99 5.22 -12.02 -10.02
CA GLN A 99 4.55 -11.94 -11.32
C GLN A 99 5.14 -10.88 -12.25
N ARG A 100 6.14 -10.12 -11.78
CA ARG A 100 6.80 -9.02 -12.51
C ARG A 100 5.79 -7.94 -12.96
N LYS A 101 4.90 -7.54 -12.05
CA LYS A 101 3.81 -6.57 -12.27
C LYS A 101 4.02 -5.29 -11.45
N THR A 102 3.15 -4.29 -11.66
CA THR A 102 3.10 -3.05 -10.87
C THR A 102 1.98 -3.14 -9.84
N ILE A 103 2.00 -2.24 -8.85
CA ILE A 103 0.91 -2.07 -7.89
C ILE A 103 0.22 -0.74 -8.22
N LYS A 104 -1.11 -0.77 -8.25
CA LYS A 104 -1.95 0.40 -8.44
C LYS A 104 -2.89 0.58 -7.25
N ALA A 105 -3.12 1.82 -6.86
CA ALA A 105 -4.19 2.21 -5.95
C ALA A 105 -5.25 2.97 -6.75
N THR A 106 -6.51 2.56 -6.62
CA THR A 106 -7.67 3.13 -7.31
C THR A 106 -8.79 3.38 -6.30
N GLY A 107 -9.34 4.59 -6.30
CA GLY A 107 -10.45 4.97 -5.42
C GLY A 107 -11.68 5.37 -6.21
N ASP A 108 -12.82 4.77 -5.88
CA ASP A 108 -14.16 5.18 -6.32
C ASP A 108 -14.82 6.14 -5.32
#